data_AF-K0F2N3-F1
#
_entry.id   AF-K0F2N3-F1
#
_cell.length_a   1.000
_cell.length_b   1.000
_cell.length_c   1.000
_cell.angle_alpha   90.00
_cell.angle_beta   90.00
_cell.angle_gamma   90.00
#
_symmetry.space_group_name_H-M   'P 1'
#
loop_
_entity.id
_entity.type
_entity.pdbx_description
1 polymer ?
#
loop_
_entity_poly.entity_id
_entity_poly.type
_entity_poly.pdbx_seq_one_letter_code
_entity_poly.pdbx_strand_id
1 'polypeptide(L)'
;MSVKTTALRAIPVLGWVYLAGGLVAAATDRVPANRVLRAAWWIDAFLSIVVHAAQIRPALRAAEGSGRSPLETAVLTQIFGMTWWRTQ
;
A
#
# COMPACT_ATOMS: atom_id res chain seq x y z
N MET A 1 -0.44 17.32 -9.62
CA MET A 1 0.44 16.66 -8.62
C MET A 1 1.89 16.87 -9.04
N SER A 2 2.79 17.13 -8.08
CA SER A 2 4.23 17.21 -8.37
C SER A 2 4.78 15.85 -8.80
N VAL A 3 5.83 15.84 -9.61
CA VAL A 3 6.62 14.62 -9.93
C VAL A 3 7.01 13.87 -8.64
N LYS A 4 7.35 14.61 -7.58
CA LYS A 4 7.65 14.04 -6.26
C LYS A 4 6.46 13.27 -5.68
N THR A 5 5.25 13.83 -5.75
CA THR A 5 4.03 13.17 -5.26
C THR A 5 3.74 11.90 -6.03
N THR A 6 3.86 11.94 -7.35
CA THR A 6 3.68 10.75 -8.21
C THR A 6 4.69 9.66 -7.87
N ALA A 7 5.98 10.03 -7.72
CA ALA A 7 7.02 9.08 -7.36
C ALA A 7 6.77 8.43 -5.99
N LEU A 8 6.35 9.20 -4.99
CA LEU A 8 6.03 8.67 -3.66
C LEU A 8 4.81 7.73 -3.69
N ARG A 9 3.77 8.07 -4.46
CA ARG A 9 2.57 7.23 -4.62
C ARG A 9 2.81 5.96 -5.44
N ALA A 10 3.87 5.93 -6.25
CA ALA A 10 4.26 4.73 -6.98
C ALA A 10 4.79 3.62 -6.05
N ILE A 11 5.39 3.98 -4.90
CA ILE A 11 5.99 3.00 -3.97
C ILE A 11 4.94 2.00 -3.45
N PRO A 12 3.81 2.43 -2.85
CA PRO A 12 2.74 1.49 -2.44
C PRO A 12 2.18 0.65 -3.58
N VAL A 13 2.03 1.24 -4.78
CA VAL A 13 1.50 0.54 -5.95
C VAL A 13 2.47 -0.56 -6.39
N LEU A 14 3.77 -0.28 -6.42
CA LEU A 14 4.79 -1.29 -6.71
C LEU A 14 4.81 -2.40 -5.66
N GLY A 15 4.55 -2.09 -4.39
CA GLY A 15 4.36 -3.10 -3.35
C GLY A 15 3.17 -4.02 -3.66
N TRP A 16 1.99 -3.48 -3.93
CA TRP A 16 0.84 -4.30 -4.35
C TRP A 16 1.11 -5.16 -5.59
N VAL A 17 1.83 -4.63 -6.59
CA VAL A 17 2.26 -5.38 -7.77
C VAL A 17 3.23 -6.51 -7.40
N TYR A 18 4.18 -6.24 -6.51
CA TYR A 18 5.12 -7.26 -6.02
C TYR A 18 4.40 -8.38 -5.25
N LEU A 19 3.40 -8.03 -4.43
CA LEU A 19 2.55 -8.98 -3.74
C LEU A 19 1.77 -9.87 -4.69
N ALA A 20 1.10 -9.28 -5.69
CA ALA A 20 0.41 -10.02 -6.73
C ALA A 20 1.36 -10.96 -7.50
N GLY A 21 2.56 -10.48 -7.84
CA GLY A 21 3.60 -11.29 -8.48
C GLY A 21 4.02 -12.51 -7.64
N GLY A 22 4.18 -12.36 -6.33
CA GLY A 22 4.49 -13.49 -5.45
C GLY A 22 3.33 -14.47 -5.28
N LEU A 23 2.07 -14.00 -5.30
CA LEU A 23 0.90 -14.89 -5.35
C LEU A 23 0.85 -15.71 -6.64
N VAL A 24 1.14 -15.09 -7.79
CA VAL A 24 1.23 -15.80 -9.08
C VAL A 24 2.40 -16.80 -9.08
N ALA A 25 3.55 -16.43 -8.50
CA ALA A 25 4.67 -17.35 -8.36
C ALA A 25 4.31 -18.56 -7.48
N ALA A 26 3.59 -18.34 -6.37
CA ALA A 26 3.09 -19.42 -5.52
C ALA A 26 2.08 -20.31 -6.24
N ALA A 27 1.11 -19.72 -6.96
CA ALA A 27 0.09 -20.46 -7.70
C ALA A 27 0.65 -21.26 -8.89
N THR A 28 1.83 -20.90 -9.40
CA THR A 28 2.48 -21.57 -10.53
C THR A 28 3.69 -22.42 -10.13
N ASP A 29 3.91 -22.64 -8.82
CA ASP A 29 5.05 -23.38 -8.26
C ASP A 29 6.43 -22.83 -8.72
N ARG A 30 6.52 -21.50 -8.85
CA ARG A 30 7.71 -20.75 -9.25
C ARG A 30 8.24 -19.82 -8.15
N VAL A 31 7.97 -20.15 -6.88
CA VAL A 31 8.43 -19.34 -5.74
C VAL A 31 9.97 -19.34 -5.72
N PRO A 32 10.62 -18.16 -5.67
CA PRO A 32 12.08 -18.10 -5.60
C PRO A 32 12.63 -18.81 -4.35
N ALA A 33 13.68 -19.62 -4.53
CA ALA A 33 14.39 -20.26 -3.40
C ALA A 33 15.16 -19.24 -2.52
N ASN A 34 15.37 -18.02 -3.02
CA ASN A 34 16.08 -16.97 -2.30
C ASN A 34 15.30 -16.49 -1.06
N ARG A 35 15.86 -16.73 0.12
CA ARG A 35 15.27 -16.35 1.41
C ARG A 35 15.06 -14.84 1.57
N VAL A 36 15.93 -14.01 0.99
CA VAL A 36 15.82 -12.55 1.05
C VAL A 36 14.59 -12.07 0.29
N LEU A 37 14.33 -12.61 -0.90
CA LEU A 37 13.12 -12.27 -1.67
C LEU A 37 11.85 -12.71 -0.94
N ARG A 38 11.86 -13.89 -0.33
CA ARG A 38 10.72 -14.35 0.48
C ARG A 38 10.48 -13.47 1.70
N ALA A 39 11.55 -13.05 2.40
CA ALA A 39 11.44 -12.13 3.52
C ALA A 39 10.92 -10.76 3.07
N ALA A 40 11.44 -10.22 1.95
CA ALA A 40 10.98 -8.97 1.37
C ALA A 40 9.49 -9.03 1.02
N TRP A 41 9.01 -10.12 0.43
CA TRP A 41 7.59 -10.32 0.11
C TRP A 41 6.71 -10.31 1.36
N TRP A 42 7.12 -10.99 2.42
CA TRP A 42 6.36 -10.99 3.69
C TRP A 42 6.38 -9.63 4.40
N ILE A 43 7.52 -8.93 4.38
CA ILE A 43 7.62 -7.56 4.91
C ILE A 43 6.66 -6.64 4.14
N ASP A 44 6.69 -6.70 2.82
CA ASP A 44 5.81 -5.89 1.98
C ASP A 44 4.33 -6.25 2.23
N ALA A 45 4.00 -7.53 2.41
CA ALA A 45 2.63 -7.97 2.71
C ALA A 45 2.13 -7.37 4.03
N PHE A 46 2.97 -7.38 5.06
CA PHE A 46 2.66 -6.75 6.34
C PHE A 46 2.48 -5.23 6.21
N LEU A 47 3.34 -4.56 5.44
CA LEU A 47 3.24 -3.12 5.22
C LEU A 47 1.98 -2.74 4.42
N SER A 48 1.72 -3.41 3.30
CA SER A 48 0.59 -3.10 2.41
C SER A 48 -0.76 -3.48 3.01
N ILE A 49 -0.84 -4.55 3.79
CA ILE A 49 -2.12 -5.02 4.35
C ILE A 49 -2.31 -4.43 5.74
N VAL A 50 -1.46 -4.79 6.70
CA VAL A 50 -1.66 -4.46 8.12
C VAL A 50 -1.38 -2.99 8.39
N VAL A 51 -0.23 -2.48 7.93
CA VAL A 51 0.16 -1.10 8.24
C VAL A 51 -0.73 -0.09 7.52
N HIS A 52 -1.11 -0.33 6.25
CA HIS A 52 -2.09 0.54 5.58
C HIS A 52 -3.47 0.47 6.23
N ALA A 53 -3.96 -0.71 6.63
CA ALA A 53 -5.24 -0.82 7.34
C ALA A 53 -5.21 -0.05 8.67
N ALA A 54 -4.10 -0.14 9.42
CA ALA A 54 -3.91 0.59 10.66
C ALA A 54 -3.90 2.12 10.46
N GLN A 55 -3.57 2.61 9.25
CA GLN A 55 -3.59 4.03 8.90
C GLN A 55 -4.97 4.57 8.56
N ILE A 56 -5.98 3.72 8.31
CA ILE A 56 -7.33 4.16 7.94
C ILE A 56 -7.92 5.06 9.02
N ARG A 57 -7.84 4.69 10.30
CA ARG A 57 -8.39 5.50 11.39
C ARG A 57 -7.72 6.88 11.50
N PRO A 58 -6.38 7.01 11.51
CA PRO A 58 -5.71 8.31 11.40
C PRO A 58 -6.11 9.11 10.15
N ALA A 59 -6.24 8.47 8.99
CA ALA A 59 -6.60 9.14 7.75
C ALA A 59 -8.03 9.70 7.78
N LEU A 60 -8.98 8.94 8.35
CA LEU A 60 -10.35 9.40 8.55
C LEU A 60 -10.39 10.63 9.47
N ARG A 61 -9.65 10.61 10.59
CA ARG A 61 -9.52 11.77 11.48
C ARG A 61 -8.93 12.99 10.77
N ALA A 62 -7.92 12.79 9.92
CA ALA A 62 -7.34 13.88 9.13
C ALA A 62 -8.28 14.44 8.04
N ALA A 63 -9.29 13.67 7.64
CA ALA A 63 -10.29 14.07 6.66
C ALA A 63 -11.57 14.65 7.30
N GLU A 64 -11.74 14.61 8.62
CA GLU A 64 -12.86 15.22 9.33
C GLU A 64 -12.96 16.71 8.98
N GLY A 65 -14.18 17.17 8.65
CA GLY A 65 -14.43 18.55 8.23
C GLY A 65 -13.99 18.91 6.80
N SER A 66 -13.31 18.02 6.06
CA SER A 66 -12.86 18.30 4.69
C SER A 66 -13.91 18.06 3.60
N GLY A 67 -15.07 17.51 3.95
CA GLY A 67 -16.12 17.12 3.00
C GLY A 67 -15.81 15.86 2.16
N ARG A 68 -14.65 15.23 2.36
CA ARG A 68 -14.26 14.00 1.67
C ARG A 68 -15.07 12.80 2.17
N SER A 69 -15.35 11.87 1.26
CA SER A 69 -16.00 10.61 1.61
C SER A 69 -15.12 9.77 2.54
N PRO A 70 -15.66 9.29 3.69
CA PRO A 70 -14.94 8.36 4.56
C PRO A 70 -14.51 7.07 3.82
N LEU A 71 -15.38 6.56 2.95
CA LEU A 71 -15.10 5.36 2.17
C LEU A 71 -13.94 5.59 1.20
N GLU A 72 -13.97 6.70 0.47
CA GLU A 72 -12.88 7.07 -0.45
C GLU A 72 -11.55 7.23 0.31
N THR A 73 -11.58 7.91 1.46
CA THR A 73 -10.41 8.08 2.32
C THR A 73 -9.85 6.75 2.80
N ALA A 74 -10.72 5.81 3.18
CA ALA A 74 -10.30 4.47 3.62
C ALA A 74 -9.69 3.66 2.46
N VAL A 75 -10.34 3.62 1.29
CA VAL A 75 -9.86 2.88 0.10
C VAL A 75 -8.51 3.44 -0.38
N LEU A 76 -8.40 4.76 -0.53
CA LEU A 76 -7.17 5.38 -1.00
C LEU A 76 -6.04 5.27 0.02
N THR A 77 -6.35 5.27 1.32
CA THR A 77 -5.37 4.96 2.37
C THR A 77 -4.95 3.49 2.33
N GLN A 78 -5.84 2.55 2.02
CA GLN A 78 -5.47 1.14 1.87
C GLN A 78 -4.55 0.92 0.66
N ILE A 79 -4.76 1.64 -0.43
CA ILE A 79 -3.95 1.51 -1.65
C ILE A 79 -2.61 2.23 -1.49
N PHE A 80 -2.62 3.50 -1.10
CA PHE A 80 -1.46 4.39 -1.10
C PHE A 80 -0.83 4.62 0.28
N GLY A 81 -1.39 4.05 1.35
CA GLY A 81 -0.97 4.33 2.71
C GLY A 81 -1.04 5.82 3.05
N MET A 82 -0.06 6.27 3.85
CA MET A 82 0.07 7.69 4.23
C MET A 82 0.32 8.63 3.04
N THR A 83 0.81 8.11 1.90
CA THR A 83 1.06 8.96 0.72
C THR A 83 -0.23 9.49 0.10
N TRP A 84 -1.39 8.91 0.42
CA TRP A 84 -2.66 9.50 0.04
C TRP A 84 -2.88 10.84 0.75
N TRP A 85 -2.96 10.83 2.08
CA TRP A 85 -3.43 11.99 2.84
C TRP A 85 -2.33 12.99 3.25
N ARG A 86 -1.04 12.61 3.19
CA ARG A 86 0.09 13.52 3.49
C ARG A 86 0.61 14.33 2.31
N THR A 87 0.19 14.02 1.07
CA THR A 87 0.67 14.70 -0.14
C THR A 87 -0.47 15.30 -0.97
N GLN A 88 -1.61 15.58 -0.34
CA GLN A 88 -2.65 16.42 -0.91
C GLN A 88 -2.21 17.88 -0.89
#